data_AF-A0A9P6ZP38-F1
#
_entry.id   AF-A0A9P6ZP38-F1
#
_cell.length_a   1.000
_cell.length_b   1.000
_cell.length_c   1.000
_cell.angle_alpha   90.00
_cell.angle_beta   90.00
_cell.angle_gamma   90.00
#
_symmetry.space_group_name_H-M   'P 1'
#
loop_
_entity.id
_entity.type
_entity.pdbx_description
1 polymer ?
#
loop_
_entity_poly.entity_id
_entity_poly.type
_entity_poly.pdbx_seq_one_letter_code
_entity_poly.pdbx_strand_id
1 'polypeptide(L)'
;MFELPQPAVGTNDDTKDGLPVISVQEDSKTLDTFLRFCYPSTLAEDPSLENLTDIKAIVGAARKYSLNLIERKVCQALTSPKVLEAEPLRCFAIARSARLKHETITAARYTLRQPLIPAWFAEIEMITASDLLALLTYHKKCSIAVAPLLLNFDWVTSHYGSSNGGNWLVPDCRCERRTDAKVKLWRDAPLSWWATYMEETFNLLRDTPSGGIVKSEAEKMIQRVRRGNCATCSAGVKANMEEFSDLLALNVEKATASIKLVIGF
;
A
#
# COMPACT_ATOMS: atom_id res chain seq x y z
N MET A 1 32.88 -8.26 -14.70
CA MET A 1 33.74 -8.62 -13.54
C MET A 1 34.74 -9.71 -13.90
N PHE A 2 34.37 -10.77 -14.62
CA PHE A 2 35.27 -11.88 -14.99
C PHE A 2 36.12 -11.69 -16.26
N GLU A 3 36.00 -10.55 -16.95
CA GLU A 3 36.78 -10.23 -18.16
C GLU A 3 37.83 -9.13 -17.94
N LEU A 4 38.03 -8.68 -16.69
CA LEU A 4 39.04 -7.67 -16.41
C LEU A 4 40.44 -8.30 -16.42
N PRO A 5 41.45 -7.64 -17.02
CA PRO A 5 42.83 -8.09 -16.96
C PRO A 5 43.26 -8.24 -15.50
N GLN A 6 43.79 -9.40 -15.13
CA GLN A 6 44.33 -9.59 -13.78
C GLN A 6 45.63 -8.79 -13.62
N PRO A 7 45.84 -8.13 -12.47
CA PRO A 7 47.10 -7.44 -12.21
C PRO A 7 48.27 -8.43 -12.25
N ALA A 8 49.39 -7.99 -12.80
CA ALA A 8 50.60 -8.80 -12.87
C ALA A 8 51.06 -9.17 -11.45
N VAL A 9 51.33 -10.46 -11.23
CA VAL A 9 51.82 -10.99 -9.95
C VAL A 9 53.13 -10.27 -9.59
N GLY A 10 53.14 -9.39 -8.58
CA GLY A 10 54.40 -8.80 -8.11
C GLY A 10 54.37 -7.43 -7.41
N THR A 11 53.24 -6.78 -7.16
CA THR A 11 53.20 -5.56 -6.32
C THR A 11 52.61 -5.89 -4.94
N ASN A 12 53.44 -5.74 -3.91
CA ASN A 12 53.33 -6.34 -2.57
C ASN A 12 52.12 -5.90 -1.70
N ASP A 13 51.12 -5.21 -2.24
CA ASP A 13 49.90 -4.79 -1.53
C ASP A 13 48.63 -5.54 -1.98
N ASP A 14 48.67 -6.27 -3.10
CA ASP A 14 47.49 -6.89 -3.72
C ASP A 14 47.48 -8.43 -3.61
N THR A 15 48.23 -9.02 -2.67
CA THR A 15 48.27 -10.47 -2.47
C THR A 15 48.21 -10.87 -1.01
N LYS A 16 47.36 -11.83 -0.68
CA LYS A 16 47.24 -12.45 0.65
C LYS A 16 47.25 -13.96 0.50
N ASP A 17 48.12 -14.63 1.25
CA ASP A 17 48.31 -16.10 1.20
C ASP A 17 48.59 -16.62 -0.23
N GLY A 18 49.28 -15.83 -1.06
CA GLY A 18 49.58 -16.18 -2.46
C GLY A 18 48.41 -16.03 -3.43
N LEU A 19 47.25 -15.54 -2.98
CA LEU A 19 46.09 -15.25 -3.82
C LEU A 19 45.96 -13.74 -4.10
N PRO A 20 45.53 -13.34 -5.31
CA PRO A 20 45.21 -11.95 -5.61
C PRO A 20 44.08 -11.43 -4.72
N VAL A 21 44.28 -10.23 -4.15
CA VAL A 21 43.31 -9.51 -3.33
C VAL A 21 42.64 -8.46 -4.20
N ILE A 22 41.31 -8.53 -4.30
CA ILE A 22 40.51 -7.51 -4.98
C ILE A 22 39.86 -6.63 -3.91
N SER A 23 40.32 -5.38 -3.81
CA SER A 23 39.69 -4.39 -2.93
C SER A 23 38.34 -3.96 -3.51
N VAL A 24 37.30 -4.02 -2.68
CA VAL A 24 35.92 -3.62 -3.03
C VAL A 24 35.41 -2.55 -2.06
N GLN A 25 34.44 -1.75 -2.50
CA GLN A 25 33.89 -0.64 -1.71
C GLN A 25 32.75 -1.09 -0.78
N GLU A 26 32.14 -2.23 -1.11
CA GLU A 26 31.01 -2.80 -0.39
C GLU A 26 31.49 -3.46 0.91
N ASP A 27 30.71 -3.33 1.98
CA ASP A 27 31.00 -4.02 3.23
C ASP A 27 30.82 -5.55 3.11
N SER A 28 31.36 -6.27 4.09
CA SER A 28 31.35 -7.74 4.11
C SER A 28 29.94 -8.35 3.97
N LYS A 29 28.92 -7.73 4.58
CA LYS A 29 27.54 -8.24 4.57
C LYS A 29 26.87 -8.02 3.21
N THR A 30 27.06 -6.83 2.64
CA THR A 30 26.59 -6.50 1.29
C THR A 30 27.24 -7.43 0.25
N LEU A 31 28.55 -7.66 0.36
CA LEU A 31 29.29 -8.51 -0.54
C LEU A 31 28.89 -9.99 -0.40
N ASP A 32 28.73 -10.52 0.82
CA ASP A 32 28.23 -11.88 1.05
C ASP A 32 26.87 -12.09 0.38
N THR A 33 25.91 -11.19 0.66
CA THR A 33 24.57 -11.26 0.09
C THR A 33 24.61 -11.21 -1.44
N PHE A 34 25.40 -10.28 -1.99
CA PHE A 34 25.59 -10.12 -3.43
C PHE A 34 26.19 -11.38 -4.08
N LEU A 35 27.24 -11.96 -3.48
CA LEU A 35 27.88 -13.16 -3.99
C LEU A 35 26.96 -14.37 -3.91
N ARG A 36 26.16 -14.51 -2.84
CA ARG A 36 25.18 -15.60 -2.71
C ARG A 36 24.14 -15.61 -3.83
N PHE A 37 23.72 -14.44 -4.33
CA PHE A 37 22.87 -14.37 -5.52
C PHE A 37 23.57 -14.79 -6.82
N CYS A 38 24.90 -14.84 -6.85
CA CYS A 38 25.68 -15.33 -7.98
C CYS A 38 25.90 -16.85 -7.93
N TYR A 39 25.72 -17.49 -6.77
CA TYR A 39 25.84 -18.93 -6.64
C TYR A 39 24.60 -19.63 -7.22
N PRO A 40 24.75 -20.80 -7.86
CA PRO A 40 23.61 -21.59 -8.33
C PRO A 40 22.62 -21.86 -7.19
N SER A 41 21.32 -21.68 -7.47
CA SER A 41 20.23 -21.90 -6.51
C SER A 41 20.12 -23.36 -6.02
N THR A 42 20.86 -24.29 -6.62
CA THR A 42 21.01 -25.68 -6.18
C THR A 42 22.03 -25.85 -5.06
N LEU A 43 22.89 -24.84 -4.82
CA LEU A 43 23.97 -24.88 -3.84
C LEU A 43 23.74 -23.92 -2.66
N ALA A 44 22.89 -22.91 -2.83
CA ALA A 44 22.52 -21.97 -1.79
C ALA A 44 21.10 -21.44 -2.01
N GLU A 45 20.34 -21.28 -0.92
CA GLU A 45 19.08 -20.52 -0.95
C GLU A 45 19.38 -19.04 -1.16
N ASP A 46 18.52 -18.39 -1.96
CA ASP A 46 18.54 -16.94 -2.16
C ASP A 46 18.49 -16.25 -0.79
N PRO A 47 19.38 -15.29 -0.52
CA PRO A 47 19.36 -14.58 0.75
C PRO A 47 18.05 -13.80 0.91
N SER A 48 17.51 -13.83 2.13
CA SER A 48 16.29 -13.10 2.47
C SER A 48 16.52 -11.60 2.30
N LEU A 49 15.65 -10.96 1.52
CA LEU A 49 15.56 -9.51 1.37
C LEU A 49 14.51 -8.89 2.32
N GLU A 50 14.13 -9.60 3.39
CA GLU A 50 13.14 -9.09 4.35
C GLU A 50 13.67 -7.92 5.18
N ASN A 51 14.99 -7.80 5.35
CA ASN A 51 15.58 -6.63 6.01
C ASN A 51 15.82 -5.51 4.99
N LEU A 52 14.84 -4.62 4.91
CA LEU A 52 14.83 -3.44 4.04
C LEU A 52 16.06 -2.52 4.19
N THR A 53 16.74 -2.56 5.35
CA THR A 53 17.92 -1.71 5.65
C THR A 53 19.08 -1.97 4.69
N ASP A 54 19.32 -3.23 4.29
CA ASP A 54 20.47 -3.62 3.47
C ASP A 54 20.19 -3.47 1.96
N ILE A 55 18.92 -3.30 1.56
CA ILE A 55 18.50 -3.31 0.16
C ILE A 55 19.16 -2.18 -0.64
N LYS A 56 19.37 -1.00 -0.05
CA LYS A 56 20.00 0.12 -0.74
C LYS A 56 21.43 -0.22 -1.18
N ALA A 57 22.23 -0.82 -0.30
CA ALA A 57 23.60 -1.21 -0.59
C ALA A 57 23.63 -2.33 -1.65
N ILE A 58 22.73 -3.30 -1.53
CA ILE A 58 22.58 -4.41 -2.47
C ILE A 58 22.19 -3.93 -3.87
N VAL A 59 21.22 -3.01 -4.00
CA VAL A 59 20.84 -2.42 -5.30
C VAL A 59 21.99 -1.59 -5.89
N GLY A 60 22.70 -0.84 -5.06
CA GLY A 60 23.89 -0.09 -5.48
C GLY A 60 24.96 -1.02 -6.08
N ALA A 61 25.28 -2.10 -5.38
CA ALA A 61 26.20 -3.14 -5.85
C ALA A 61 25.70 -3.83 -7.12
N ALA A 62 24.41 -4.22 -7.16
CA ALA A 62 23.78 -4.85 -8.31
C ALA A 62 23.93 -4.00 -9.59
N ARG A 63 23.73 -2.68 -9.48
CA ARG A 63 23.92 -1.77 -10.61
C ARG A 63 25.37 -1.60 -10.99
N LYS A 64 26.25 -1.36 -10.01
CA LYS A 64 27.69 -1.20 -10.22
C LYS A 64 28.28 -2.41 -10.95
N TYR A 65 27.81 -3.60 -10.62
CA TYR A 65 28.30 -4.86 -11.18
C TYR A 65 27.38 -5.45 -12.27
N SER A 66 26.36 -4.72 -12.72
CA SER A 66 25.44 -5.10 -13.80
C SER A 66 24.73 -6.45 -13.60
N LEU A 67 24.35 -6.78 -12.36
CA LEU A 67 23.61 -8.00 -12.03
C LEU A 67 22.09 -7.78 -12.01
N ASN A 68 21.50 -7.84 -13.20
CA ASN A 68 20.05 -7.69 -13.42
C ASN A 68 19.19 -8.70 -12.66
N LEU A 69 19.75 -9.82 -12.20
CA LEU A 69 19.01 -10.80 -11.39
C LEU A 69 18.68 -10.23 -10.00
N ILE A 70 19.63 -9.57 -9.35
CA ILE A 70 19.48 -9.03 -8.01
C ILE A 70 18.48 -7.87 -8.01
N GLU A 71 18.57 -6.97 -9.00
CA GLU A 71 17.60 -5.88 -9.15
C GLU A 71 16.17 -6.41 -9.32
N ARG A 72 15.97 -7.47 -10.11
CA ARG A 72 14.66 -8.14 -10.25
C ARG A 72 14.16 -8.72 -8.93
N LYS A 73 15.04 -9.37 -8.14
CA LYS A 73 14.68 -9.92 -6.82
C LYS A 73 14.29 -8.81 -5.83
N VAL A 74 14.99 -7.68 -5.85
CA VAL A 74 14.64 -6.51 -5.04
C VAL A 74 13.29 -5.94 -5.46
N CYS A 75 13.04 -5.75 -6.76
CA CYS A 75 11.73 -5.32 -7.25
C CYS A 75 10.60 -6.25 -6.78
N GLN A 76 10.80 -7.57 -6.85
CA GLN A 76 9.84 -8.56 -6.36
C GLN A 76 9.59 -8.44 -4.85
N ALA A 77 10.64 -8.23 -4.05
CA ALA A 77 10.50 -8.03 -2.61
C ALA A 77 9.73 -6.73 -2.28
N LEU A 78 10.07 -5.62 -2.93
CA LEU A 78 9.43 -4.31 -2.72
C LEU A 78 7.98 -4.25 -3.20
N THR A 79 7.61 -5.12 -4.15
CA THR A 79 6.24 -5.22 -4.69
C THR A 79 5.42 -6.35 -4.06
N SER A 80 6.01 -7.12 -3.14
CA SER A 80 5.32 -8.19 -2.42
C SER A 80 4.16 -7.60 -1.61
N PRO A 81 2.92 -8.11 -1.77
CA PRO A 81 1.78 -7.63 -1.00
C PRO A 81 2.00 -7.67 0.52
N LYS A 82 2.66 -8.73 1.03
CA LYS A 82 2.99 -8.87 2.45
C LYS A 82 3.85 -7.69 2.96
N VAL A 83 4.85 -7.29 2.19
CA VAL A 83 5.78 -6.22 2.56
C VAL A 83 5.13 -4.86 2.38
N LEU A 84 4.41 -4.65 1.27
CA LEU A 84 3.69 -3.40 0.99
C LEU A 84 2.58 -3.11 2.01
N GLU A 85 1.92 -4.13 2.55
CA GLU A 85 0.89 -3.95 3.57
C GLU A 85 1.48 -3.63 4.94
N ALA A 86 2.63 -4.21 5.26
CA ALA A 86 3.31 -3.97 6.52
C ALA A 86 4.06 -2.63 6.53
N GLU A 87 4.81 -2.32 5.47
CA GLU A 87 5.84 -1.28 5.47
C GLU A 87 5.89 -0.43 4.17
N PRO A 88 4.75 0.11 3.69
CA PRO A 88 4.70 0.81 2.40
C PRO A 88 5.58 2.05 2.32
N LEU A 89 5.76 2.79 3.42
CA LEU A 89 6.62 3.98 3.47
C LEU A 89 8.10 3.62 3.30
N ARG A 90 8.54 2.53 3.93
CA ARG A 90 9.91 2.01 3.80
C ARG A 90 10.14 1.56 2.35
N CYS A 91 9.19 0.79 1.79
CA CYS A 91 9.23 0.40 0.38
C CYS A 91 9.29 1.61 -0.57
N PHE A 92 8.48 2.64 -0.32
CA PHE A 92 8.48 3.87 -1.11
C PHE A 92 9.86 4.54 -1.07
N ALA A 93 10.43 4.73 0.12
CA ALA A 93 11.71 5.41 0.25
C ALA A 93 12.86 4.65 -0.41
N ILE A 94 12.88 3.32 -0.25
CA ILE A 94 13.89 2.46 -0.89
C ILE A 94 13.72 2.50 -2.41
N ALA A 95 12.52 2.22 -2.92
CA ALA A 95 12.26 2.25 -4.36
C ALA A 95 12.59 3.61 -4.97
N ARG A 96 12.28 4.69 -4.25
CA ARG A 96 12.54 6.05 -4.68
C ARG A 96 14.03 6.36 -4.74
N SER A 97 14.76 6.05 -3.68
CA SER A 97 16.22 6.25 -3.63
C SER A 97 16.94 5.41 -4.70
N ALA A 98 16.40 4.23 -4.99
CA ALA A 98 16.85 3.36 -6.06
C ALA A 98 16.31 3.76 -7.45
N ARG A 99 15.56 4.86 -7.63
CA ARG A 99 14.98 5.26 -8.93
C ARG A 99 14.14 4.16 -9.62
N LEU A 100 13.54 3.26 -8.83
CA LEU A 100 12.66 2.19 -9.29
C LEU A 100 11.25 2.75 -9.45
N LYS A 101 10.95 3.27 -10.65
CA LYS A 101 9.73 4.06 -10.92
C LYS A 101 8.45 3.29 -10.65
N HIS A 102 8.34 2.05 -11.12
CA HIS A 102 7.12 1.26 -10.98
C HIS A 102 6.85 0.96 -9.50
N GLU A 103 7.89 0.54 -8.78
CA GLU A 103 7.90 0.16 -7.38
C GLU A 103 7.57 1.36 -6.49
N THR A 104 8.12 2.53 -6.81
CA THR A 104 7.83 3.80 -6.10
C THR A 104 6.35 4.15 -6.20
N ILE A 105 5.78 4.07 -7.41
CA ILE A 105 4.35 4.37 -7.63
C ILE A 105 3.48 3.34 -6.92
N THR A 106 3.83 2.05 -7.01
CA THR A 106 3.10 0.97 -6.33
C THR A 106 3.12 1.16 -4.82
N ALA A 107 4.29 1.41 -4.22
CA ALA A 107 4.42 1.66 -2.79
C ALA A 107 3.62 2.91 -2.35
N ALA A 108 3.69 4.00 -3.10
CA ALA A 108 2.91 5.22 -2.82
C ALA A 108 1.39 4.98 -2.82
N ARG A 109 0.88 4.02 -3.61
CA ARG A 109 -0.55 3.64 -3.53
C ARG A 109 -0.87 2.93 -2.22
N TYR A 110 0.02 2.08 -1.73
CA TYR A 110 -0.18 1.38 -0.47
C TYR A 110 -0.07 2.31 0.75
N THR A 111 0.68 3.42 0.66
CA THR A 111 0.70 4.41 1.76
C THR A 111 -0.66 5.07 2.00
N LEU A 112 -1.60 5.01 1.04
CA LEU A 112 -2.98 5.51 1.25
C LEU A 112 -3.76 4.71 2.31
N ARG A 113 -3.27 3.53 2.69
CA ARG A 113 -3.81 2.71 3.79
C ARG A 113 -3.34 3.18 5.17
N GLN A 114 -2.41 4.14 5.21
CA GLN A 114 -1.82 4.70 6.42
C GLN A 114 -2.20 6.18 6.56
N PRO A 115 -2.17 6.73 7.78
CA PRO A 115 -2.39 8.16 8.02
C PRO A 115 -1.54 9.06 7.12
N LEU A 116 -2.09 10.22 6.75
CA LEU A 116 -1.39 11.18 5.88
C LEU A 116 -0.03 11.55 6.44
N ILE A 117 0.05 11.82 7.74
CA ILE A 117 1.30 12.14 8.43
C ILE A 117 1.86 10.84 9.03
N PRO A 118 2.95 10.31 8.47
CA PRO A 118 3.51 9.06 8.95
C PRO A 118 4.24 9.25 10.28
N ALA A 119 4.32 8.16 11.06
CA ALA A 119 5.32 8.07 12.12
C ALA A 119 6.72 8.04 11.49
N TRP A 120 7.75 8.35 12.30
CA TRP A 120 9.13 8.28 11.84
C TRP A 120 9.49 6.84 11.42
N PHE A 121 10.23 6.72 10.32
CA PHE A 121 10.79 5.47 9.80
C PHE A 121 12.21 5.72 9.29
N ALA A 122 13.12 4.76 9.46
CA ALA A 122 14.55 4.98 9.23
C ALA A 122 14.87 5.35 7.77
N GLU A 123 14.18 4.74 6.81
CA GLU A 123 14.41 4.95 5.38
C GLU A 123 14.01 6.36 4.90
N ILE A 124 13.38 7.18 5.75
CA ILE A 124 13.09 8.58 5.43
C ILE A 124 14.37 9.37 5.12
N GLU A 125 15.51 8.97 5.69
CA GLU A 125 16.84 9.54 5.42
C GLU A 125 17.35 9.23 4.01
N MET A 126 16.73 8.28 3.30
CA MET A 126 17.10 7.92 1.93
C MET A 126 16.45 8.81 0.87
N ILE A 127 15.46 9.62 1.25
CA ILE A 127 14.69 10.48 0.35
C ILE A 127 14.86 11.94 0.73
N THR A 128 14.65 12.81 -0.24
CA THR A 128 14.69 14.26 0.01
C THR A 128 13.39 14.75 0.63
N ALA A 129 13.43 15.92 1.27
CA ALA A 129 12.21 16.60 1.73
C ALA A 129 11.21 16.82 0.57
N SER A 130 11.70 17.06 -0.65
CA SER A 130 10.88 17.20 -1.85
C SER A 130 10.17 15.90 -2.24
N ASP A 131 10.83 14.76 -2.12
CA ASP A 131 10.23 13.44 -2.38
C ASP A 131 9.12 13.13 -1.37
N LEU A 132 9.37 13.40 -0.08
CA LEU A 132 8.38 13.26 0.98
C LEU A 132 7.18 14.20 0.74
N LEU A 133 7.44 15.48 0.44
CA LEU A 133 6.39 16.46 0.15
C LEU A 133 5.55 16.03 -1.07
N ALA A 134 6.16 15.46 -2.10
CA ALA A 134 5.44 14.93 -3.26
C ALA A 134 4.51 13.77 -2.87
N LEU A 135 4.98 12.84 -2.01
CA LEU A 135 4.16 11.74 -1.50
C LEU A 135 2.98 12.25 -0.66
N LEU A 136 3.22 13.17 0.28
CA LEU A 136 2.18 13.75 1.13
C LEU A 136 1.15 14.52 0.30
N THR A 137 1.61 15.27 -0.70
CA THR A 137 0.73 15.99 -1.63
C THR A 137 -0.13 15.02 -2.45
N TYR A 138 0.47 13.93 -2.95
CA TYR A 138 -0.25 12.87 -3.64
C TYR A 138 -1.33 12.26 -2.75
N HIS A 139 -0.99 11.89 -1.51
CA HIS A 139 -1.93 11.33 -0.54
C HIS A 139 -3.09 12.30 -0.26
N LYS A 140 -2.79 13.58 0.01
CA LYS A 140 -3.81 14.61 0.22
C LYS A 140 -4.74 14.76 -0.99
N LYS A 141 -4.21 14.71 -2.21
CA LYS A 141 -5.03 14.75 -3.44
C LYS A 141 -5.94 13.53 -3.55
N CYS A 142 -5.48 12.34 -3.17
CA CYS A 142 -6.32 11.15 -3.08
C CYS A 142 -7.46 11.33 -2.08
N SER A 143 -7.19 11.87 -0.88
CA SER A 143 -8.25 12.17 0.10
C SER A 143 -9.29 13.16 -0.44
N ILE A 144 -8.86 14.18 -1.18
CA ILE A 144 -9.76 15.14 -1.83
C ILE A 144 -10.59 14.46 -2.94
N ALA A 145 -9.98 13.56 -3.72
CA ALA A 145 -10.67 12.84 -4.79
C ALA A 145 -11.79 11.91 -4.29
N VAL A 146 -11.66 11.40 -3.06
CA VAL A 146 -12.69 10.58 -2.42
C VAL A 146 -13.85 11.42 -1.86
N ALA A 147 -13.62 12.72 -1.57
CA ALA A 147 -14.59 13.62 -0.95
C ALA A 147 -16.00 13.67 -1.61
N PRO A 148 -16.16 13.62 -2.95
CA PRO A 148 -17.48 13.63 -3.58
C PRO A 148 -18.36 12.44 -3.18
N LEU A 149 -17.77 11.27 -2.88
CA LEU A 149 -18.50 10.08 -2.42
C LEU A 149 -19.20 10.31 -1.06
N LEU A 150 -18.71 11.29 -0.28
CA LEU A 150 -19.27 11.69 1.01
C LEU A 150 -20.47 12.63 0.90
N LEU A 151 -20.51 13.40 -0.18
CA LEU A 151 -21.44 14.52 -0.34
C LEU A 151 -22.63 14.16 -1.21
N ASN A 152 -22.46 13.14 -2.08
CA ASN A 152 -23.50 12.69 -2.97
C ASN A 152 -23.59 11.15 -2.97
N PHE A 153 -24.78 10.64 -2.61
CA PHE A 153 -25.11 9.21 -2.57
C PHE A 153 -25.82 8.72 -3.84
N ASP A 154 -25.83 9.50 -4.93
CA ASP A 154 -26.42 9.11 -6.22
C ASP A 154 -25.82 7.81 -6.76
N TRP A 155 -24.56 7.52 -6.44
CA TRP A 155 -23.92 6.25 -6.80
C TRP A 155 -24.56 5.04 -6.10
N VAL A 156 -25.08 5.21 -4.87
CA VAL A 156 -25.82 4.18 -4.14
C VAL A 156 -27.18 3.98 -4.79
N THR A 157 -27.92 5.08 -5.00
CA THR A 157 -29.27 5.02 -5.55
C THR A 157 -29.29 4.51 -6.99
N SER A 158 -28.27 4.84 -7.78
CA SER A 158 -28.08 4.34 -9.14
C SER A 158 -27.73 2.85 -9.18
N HIS A 159 -26.92 2.35 -8.23
CA HIS A 159 -26.53 0.95 -8.18
C HIS A 159 -27.73 0.03 -7.87
N TYR A 160 -28.51 0.38 -6.85
CA TYR A 160 -29.68 -0.40 -6.45
C TYR A 160 -30.94 -0.10 -7.29
N GLY A 161 -30.94 1.01 -8.04
CA GLY A 161 -32.01 1.44 -8.96
C GLY A 161 -33.28 1.97 -8.27
N SER A 162 -33.70 1.36 -7.16
CA SER A 162 -34.88 1.75 -6.38
C SER A 162 -34.77 1.30 -4.92
N SER A 163 -35.65 1.81 -4.06
CA SER A 163 -35.77 1.37 -2.67
C SER A 163 -36.06 -0.13 -2.53
N ASN A 164 -36.72 -0.76 -3.52
CA ASN A 164 -36.91 -2.21 -3.53
C ASN A 164 -35.59 -2.96 -3.71
N GLY A 165 -34.68 -2.46 -4.56
CA GLY A 165 -33.35 -3.03 -4.73
C GLY A 165 -32.43 -2.79 -3.52
N GLY A 166 -32.63 -1.67 -2.83
CA GLY A 166 -31.89 -1.29 -1.61
C GLY A 166 -32.67 -1.51 -0.31
N ASN A 167 -33.64 -2.43 -0.27
CA ASN A 167 -34.59 -2.55 0.84
C ASN A 167 -33.89 -2.74 2.21
N TRP A 168 -32.73 -3.38 2.25
CA TRP A 168 -31.97 -3.58 3.50
C TRP A 168 -31.45 -2.27 4.13
N LEU A 169 -31.36 -1.17 3.37
CA LEU A 169 -31.00 0.17 3.85
C LEU A 169 -32.20 0.91 4.48
N VAL A 170 -33.41 0.57 4.03
CA VAL A 170 -34.67 1.21 4.41
C VAL A 170 -35.78 0.19 4.76
N PRO A 171 -35.50 -0.92 5.47
CA PRO A 171 -36.45 -2.02 5.61
C PRO A 171 -37.60 -1.65 6.52
N ASP A 172 -38.72 -2.36 6.37
CA ASP A 172 -39.85 -2.22 7.29
C ASP A 172 -39.50 -2.85 8.66
N CYS A 173 -38.88 -2.05 9.53
CA CYS A 173 -38.55 -2.41 10.90
C CYS A 173 -38.61 -1.17 11.81
N ARG A 174 -38.73 -1.40 13.12
CA ARG A 174 -38.82 -0.34 14.16
C ARG A 174 -37.46 0.22 14.61
N CYS A 175 -36.37 -0.09 13.90
CA CYS A 175 -35.06 0.42 14.25
C CYS A 175 -34.97 1.92 14.01
N GLU A 176 -34.09 2.58 14.77
CA GLU A 176 -33.82 4.01 14.62
C GLU A 176 -33.33 4.33 13.21
N ARG A 177 -33.85 5.43 12.64
CA ARG A 177 -33.50 5.95 11.32
C ARG A 177 -32.87 7.32 11.46
N ARG A 178 -31.87 7.62 10.63
CA ARG A 178 -31.23 8.93 10.61
C ARG A 178 -32.00 9.87 9.68
N THR A 179 -32.66 10.87 10.25
CA THR A 179 -33.54 11.81 9.52
C THR A 179 -32.87 13.12 9.13
N ASP A 180 -31.55 13.23 9.30
CA ASP A 180 -30.83 14.43 8.89
C ASP A 180 -30.97 14.67 7.38
N ALA A 181 -31.08 15.94 6.97
CA ALA A 181 -31.39 16.28 5.60
C ALA A 181 -30.26 15.96 4.59
N LYS A 182 -29.10 15.47 5.07
CA LYS A 182 -27.89 15.26 4.27
C LYS A 182 -27.77 13.83 3.74
N VAL A 183 -28.40 12.85 4.38
CA VAL A 183 -28.33 11.44 3.94
C VAL A 183 -29.74 10.91 3.68
N LYS A 184 -30.32 11.26 2.53
CA LYS A 184 -31.59 10.69 2.06
C LYS A 184 -31.33 9.70 0.92
N LEU A 185 -31.89 8.50 1.02
CA LEU A 185 -31.89 7.50 -0.05
C LEU A 185 -33.31 7.36 -0.59
N TRP A 186 -33.54 7.63 -1.88
CA TRP A 186 -34.88 7.59 -2.51
C TRP A 186 -35.99 8.32 -1.74
N ARG A 187 -35.64 9.42 -1.04
CA ARG A 187 -36.52 10.23 -0.16
C ARG A 187 -36.79 9.64 1.23
N ASP A 188 -36.32 8.43 1.50
CA ASP A 188 -36.40 7.78 2.81
C ASP A 188 -35.15 8.00 3.66
N ALA A 189 -35.36 7.98 4.97
CA ALA A 189 -34.29 7.99 5.97
C ALA A 189 -33.71 6.57 6.11
N PRO A 190 -32.39 6.37 5.92
CA PRO A 190 -31.77 5.07 6.11
C PRO A 190 -31.70 4.67 7.59
N LEU A 191 -31.42 3.39 7.83
CA LEU A 191 -31.13 2.89 9.18
C LEU A 191 -29.95 3.64 9.82
N SER A 192 -30.09 3.98 11.10
CA SER A 192 -29.10 4.76 11.85
C SER A 192 -27.72 4.08 11.86
N TRP A 193 -27.67 2.75 12.00
CA TRP A 193 -26.40 2.02 12.00
C TRP A 193 -25.66 2.11 10.66
N TRP A 194 -26.38 2.13 9.53
CA TRP A 194 -25.74 2.29 8.21
C TRP A 194 -25.22 3.72 8.04
N ALA A 195 -26.01 4.71 8.47
CA ALA A 195 -25.57 6.09 8.45
C ALA A 195 -24.32 6.32 9.35
N THR A 196 -24.27 5.66 10.50
CA THR A 196 -23.09 5.64 11.38
C THR A 196 -21.90 4.97 10.71
N TYR A 197 -22.09 3.84 10.03
CA TYR A 197 -21.01 3.21 9.23
C TYR A 197 -20.46 4.19 8.18
N MET A 198 -21.33 4.85 7.43
CA MET A 198 -20.90 5.82 6.42
C MET A 198 -20.13 6.97 7.07
N GLU A 199 -20.64 7.55 8.15
CA GLU A 199 -19.98 8.65 8.88
C GLU A 199 -18.61 8.25 9.43
N GLU A 200 -18.51 7.12 10.15
CA GLU A 200 -17.25 6.61 10.72
C GLU A 200 -16.23 6.31 9.61
N THR A 201 -16.64 5.57 8.58
CA THR A 201 -15.78 5.21 7.44
C THR A 201 -15.28 6.44 6.70
N PHE A 202 -16.15 7.42 6.50
CA PHE A 202 -15.81 8.64 5.80
C PHE A 202 -14.89 9.57 6.58
N ASN A 203 -15.01 9.61 7.91
CA ASN A 203 -14.05 10.33 8.75
C ASN A 203 -12.65 9.72 8.60
N LEU A 204 -12.54 8.39 8.53
CA LEU A 204 -11.27 7.69 8.33
C LEU A 204 -10.71 7.86 6.92
N LEU A 205 -11.55 7.82 5.87
CA LEU A 205 -11.14 8.00 4.48
C LEU A 205 -10.50 9.37 4.18
N ARG A 206 -10.75 10.38 5.02
CA ARG A 206 -10.06 11.68 4.91
C ARG A 206 -8.56 11.57 5.14
N ASP A 207 -8.14 10.60 5.94
CA ASP A 207 -6.74 10.37 6.34
C ASP A 207 -6.17 9.04 5.81
N THR A 208 -7.03 8.10 5.43
CA THR A 208 -6.66 6.78 4.89
C THR A 208 -7.49 6.44 3.64
N PRO A 209 -7.32 7.17 2.51
CA PRO A 209 -8.17 7.04 1.33
C PRO A 209 -7.90 5.73 0.57
N SER A 210 -8.38 4.61 1.12
CA SER A 210 -8.16 3.26 0.57
C SER A 210 -9.41 2.41 0.68
N GLY A 211 -9.59 1.44 -0.23
CA GLY A 211 -10.68 0.47 -0.11
C GLY A 211 -10.54 -0.45 1.11
N GLY A 212 -9.33 -0.59 1.66
CA GLY A 212 -9.07 -1.44 2.82
C GLY A 212 -9.83 -0.99 4.08
N ILE A 213 -9.84 0.31 4.38
CA ILE A 213 -10.53 0.84 5.56
C ILE A 213 -12.06 0.68 5.46
N VAL A 214 -12.59 0.75 4.24
CA VAL A 214 -14.03 0.56 3.97
C VAL A 214 -14.48 -0.84 4.39
N LYS A 215 -13.69 -1.87 4.04
CA LYS A 215 -14.00 -3.27 4.34
C LYS A 215 -13.83 -3.58 5.83
N SER A 216 -12.80 -3.06 6.48
CA SER A 216 -12.58 -3.29 7.92
C SER A 216 -13.66 -2.64 8.78
N GLU A 217 -14.12 -1.43 8.44
CA GLU A 217 -15.25 -0.79 9.13
C GLU A 217 -16.58 -1.52 8.85
N ALA A 218 -16.75 -2.10 7.65
CA ALA A 218 -17.95 -2.87 7.33
C ALA A 218 -18.05 -4.12 8.21
N GLU A 219 -16.94 -4.84 8.41
CA GLU A 219 -16.91 -6.00 9.30
C GLU A 219 -17.25 -5.60 10.75
N LYS A 220 -16.70 -4.49 11.26
CA LYS A 220 -17.08 -3.98 12.59
C LYS A 220 -18.57 -3.69 12.69
N MET A 221 -19.16 -3.08 11.67
CA MET A 221 -20.60 -2.78 11.65
C MET A 221 -21.46 -4.06 11.55
N ILE A 222 -21.08 -5.02 10.71
CA ILE A 222 -21.75 -6.34 10.61
C ILE A 222 -21.83 -6.99 11.99
N GLN A 223 -20.73 -6.99 12.74
CA GLN A 223 -20.70 -7.55 14.10
C GLN A 223 -21.57 -6.76 15.08
N ARG A 224 -21.61 -5.42 14.99
CA ARG A 224 -22.50 -4.58 15.82
C ARG A 224 -23.97 -4.89 15.54
N VAL A 225 -24.39 -4.95 14.28
CA VAL A 225 -25.79 -5.21 13.88
C VAL A 225 -26.23 -6.62 14.28
N ARG A 226 -25.37 -7.63 14.13
CA ARG A 226 -25.66 -9.01 14.53
C ARG A 226 -25.89 -9.20 16.02
N ARG A 227 -25.26 -8.39 16.87
CA ARG A 227 -25.49 -8.39 18.32
C ARG A 227 -26.78 -7.67 18.71
N GLY A 228 -27.39 -6.93 17.78
CA GLY A 228 -28.66 -6.25 18.01
C GLY A 228 -29.85 -7.21 17.96
N ASN A 229 -31.00 -6.74 18.45
CA ASN A 229 -32.21 -7.55 18.61
C ASN A 229 -33.17 -7.55 17.40
N CYS A 230 -32.81 -6.90 16.29
CA CYS A 230 -33.68 -6.83 15.12
C CYS A 230 -33.39 -7.96 14.12
N ALA A 231 -34.31 -8.91 14.01
CA ALA A 231 -34.22 -10.02 13.06
C ALA A 231 -34.12 -9.57 11.60
N THR A 232 -34.84 -8.51 11.21
CA THR A 232 -34.79 -7.96 9.85
C THR A 232 -33.43 -7.36 9.52
N CYS A 233 -32.84 -6.60 10.47
CA CYS A 233 -31.53 -5.99 10.25
C CYS A 233 -30.41 -7.01 10.32
N SER A 234 -30.49 -8.03 11.17
CA SER A 234 -29.44 -9.06 11.28
C SER A 234 -29.53 -10.09 10.16
N ALA A 235 -30.71 -10.32 9.60
CA ALA A 235 -30.92 -11.13 8.41
C ALA A 235 -30.23 -10.47 7.20
N GLY A 236 -29.32 -11.20 6.56
CA GLY A 236 -28.66 -10.74 5.34
C GLY A 236 -27.64 -9.61 5.53
N VAL A 237 -27.46 -9.03 6.72
CA VAL A 237 -26.50 -7.91 6.92
C VAL A 237 -25.10 -8.22 6.44
N LYS A 238 -24.63 -9.45 6.64
CA LYS A 238 -23.30 -9.84 6.19
C LYS A 238 -23.19 -9.75 4.67
N ALA A 239 -24.08 -10.42 3.94
CA ALA A 239 -24.06 -10.42 2.48
C ALA A 239 -24.25 -9.01 1.90
N ASN A 240 -25.23 -8.27 2.41
CA ASN A 240 -25.55 -6.92 1.94
C ASN A 240 -24.40 -5.94 2.21
N MET A 241 -23.79 -5.99 3.39
CA MET A 241 -22.67 -5.12 3.74
C MET A 241 -21.37 -5.52 3.03
N GLU A 242 -21.11 -6.80 2.81
CA GLU A 242 -19.97 -7.25 2.00
C GLU A 242 -20.08 -6.68 0.58
N GLU A 243 -21.22 -6.88 -0.08
CA GLU A 243 -21.49 -6.33 -1.43
C GLU A 243 -21.39 -4.80 -1.47
N PHE A 244 -22.03 -4.12 -0.51
CA PHE A 244 -21.99 -2.66 -0.43
C PHE A 244 -20.58 -2.13 -0.20
N SER A 245 -19.82 -2.75 0.71
CA SER A 245 -18.46 -2.35 1.05
C SER A 245 -17.49 -2.60 -0.11
N ASP A 246 -17.71 -3.65 -0.90
CA ASP A 246 -16.96 -3.91 -2.13
C ASP A 246 -17.23 -2.83 -3.18
N LEU A 247 -18.49 -2.41 -3.35
CA LEU A 247 -18.85 -1.31 -4.24
C LEU A 247 -18.22 0.01 -3.80
N LEU A 248 -18.33 0.36 -2.51
CA LEU A 248 -17.74 1.57 -1.96
C LEU A 248 -16.21 1.56 -2.08
N ALA A 249 -15.56 0.43 -1.72
CA ALA A 249 -14.12 0.26 -1.88
C ALA A 249 -13.69 0.43 -3.34
N LEU A 250 -14.43 -0.15 -4.29
CA LEU A 250 -14.16 0.01 -5.72
C LEU A 250 -14.25 1.48 -6.16
N ASN A 251 -15.25 2.23 -5.68
CA ASN A 251 -15.40 3.65 -6.00
C ASN A 251 -14.27 4.50 -5.40
N VAL A 252 -13.82 4.17 -4.17
CA VAL A 252 -12.65 4.79 -3.55
C VAL A 252 -11.39 4.53 -4.40
N GLU A 253 -11.13 3.28 -4.77
CA GLU A 253 -9.96 2.92 -5.59
C GLU A 253 -10.00 3.55 -6.99
N LYS A 254 -11.18 3.69 -7.60
CA LYS A 254 -11.33 4.41 -8.87
C LYS A 254 -11.00 5.90 -8.72
N ALA A 255 -11.49 6.53 -7.65
CA ALA A 255 -11.23 7.94 -7.37
C ALA A 255 -9.74 8.20 -7.16
N THR A 256 -9.07 7.37 -6.35
CA THR A 256 -7.63 7.53 -6.07
C THR A 256 -6.75 7.14 -7.25
N ALA A 257 -7.12 6.15 -8.06
CA ALA A 257 -6.37 5.75 -9.25
C ALA A 257 -6.30 6.85 -10.33
N SER A 258 -7.24 7.81 -10.33
CA SER A 258 -7.20 8.97 -11.22
C SER A 258 -6.07 9.96 -10.88
N ILE A 259 -5.58 9.92 -9.63
CA ILE A 259 -4.53 10.79 -9.13
C ILE A 259 -3.17 10.17 -9.44
N LYS A 260 -2.30 10.95 -10.07
CA LYS A 260 -0.93 10.54 -10.38
C LYS A 260 0.05 11.14 -9.38
N LEU A 261 0.99 10.31 -8.91
CA LEU A 261 2.16 10.80 -8.17
C LEU A 261 3.04 11.61 -9.14
N VAL A 262 3.31 12.87 -8.77
CA VAL A 262 4.15 13.77 -9.56
C VAL A 262 5.52 13.86 -8.89
N ILE A 263 6.49 13.12 -9.43
CA ILE A 263 7.86 13.06 -8.93
C ILE A 263 8.83 12.79 -10.09
N GLY A 264 10.01 13.42 -10.10
CA GLY A 264 11.01 13.29 -11.17
C GLY A 264 11.94 12.10 -10.95
N PHE A 265 12.18 11.27 -11.97
CA PHE A 265 13.05 10.09 -11.91
C PHE A 265 14.34 10.27 -12.70
#